data_AF-A0A1R1E569-F1
#
_entry.id   AF-A0A1R1E569-F1
#
_cell.length_a   1.000
_cell.length_b   1.000
_cell.length_c   1.000
_cell.angle_alpha   90.00
_cell.angle_beta   90.00
_cell.angle_gamma   90.00
#
_symmetry.space_group_name_H-M   'P 1'
#
loop_
_entity.id
_entity.type
_entity.pdbx_description
1 polymer ?
#
loop_
_entity_poly.entity_id
_entity_poly.type
_entity_poly.pdbx_seq_one_letter_code
_entity_poly.pdbx_strand_id
1 'polypeptide(L)'
;MSEQQITAAASGSIKIGKDLQVNRLGYGTMQLTGPGVWGDPADREGALRILQRAVELGVTFIDTADSYGPFVSERLIKQALHPYNEDLVITTKTGLTRPGPDEWLPVGRPEYIRQQVELSLRHLGLERIDLMQLHRIDPKVPLEEQLGELALLKEEGKIRHIGLSEVTVDQLRAAEKITPIASVQNLYNLVKRDSEPVLEYAEKNGIAFIPWFPLATGALARAGSPLDEMAARLNAKPAQLALAWLLKRSPVMLPIPGTSTLAHLEENIAAANITLSDEDFNTLARLK
;
A
#
# COMPACT_ATOMS: atom_id res chain seq x y z
N MET A 1 25.42 23.04 -2.30
CA MET A 1 24.41 22.23 -3.00
C MET A 1 23.13 22.39 -2.19
N SER A 2 22.06 22.93 -2.78
CA SER A 2 20.78 23.08 -2.07
C SER A 2 20.37 21.71 -1.53
N GLU A 3 20.03 21.61 -0.25
CA GLU A 3 19.37 20.41 0.28
C GLU A 3 18.17 20.12 -0.63
N GLN A 4 18.24 19.02 -1.39
CA GLN A 4 17.09 18.58 -2.17
C GLN A 4 15.96 18.33 -1.18
N GLN A 5 14.85 19.04 -1.36
CA GLN A 5 13.68 18.89 -0.51
C GLN A 5 13.19 17.43 -0.61
N ILE A 6 13.19 16.72 0.51
CA ILE A 6 12.67 15.35 0.59
C ILE A 6 11.15 15.43 0.38
N THR A 7 10.66 14.84 -0.71
CA THR A 7 9.23 14.81 -0.99
C THR A 7 8.82 13.60 -1.83
N ALA A 8 7.68 13.00 -1.48
CA ALA A 8 7.09 11.91 -2.26
C ALA A 8 6.61 12.39 -3.64
N ALA A 9 6.40 13.68 -3.85
CA ALA A 9 6.02 14.24 -5.15
C ALA A 9 7.08 13.96 -6.24
N ALA A 10 8.35 13.79 -5.86
CA ALA A 10 9.43 13.44 -6.78
C ALA A 10 9.24 12.06 -7.45
N SER A 11 8.39 11.18 -6.87
CA SER A 11 8.08 9.85 -7.43
C SER A 11 7.18 9.91 -8.68
N GLY A 12 6.70 11.10 -9.04
CA GLY A 12 5.65 11.29 -10.03
C GLY A 12 4.28 10.94 -9.46
N SER A 13 3.27 10.94 -10.33
CA SER A 13 1.88 10.67 -9.93
C SER A 13 1.24 9.56 -10.74
N ILE A 14 0.22 8.94 -10.14
CA ILE A 14 -0.60 7.88 -10.72
C ILE A 14 -2.08 8.19 -10.43
N LYS A 15 -2.98 7.71 -11.30
CA LYS A 15 -4.42 7.78 -11.06
C LYS A 15 -4.97 6.43 -10.60
N ILE A 16 -5.73 6.43 -9.52
CA ILE A 16 -6.56 5.31 -9.07
C ILE A 16 -7.97 5.53 -9.66
N GLY A 17 -8.54 4.52 -10.31
CA GLY A 17 -9.91 4.60 -10.82
C GLY A 17 -10.17 5.63 -11.94
N LYS A 18 -9.09 6.21 -12.49
CA LYS A 18 -9.00 7.25 -13.55
C LYS A 18 -9.15 8.71 -13.08
N ASP A 19 -9.52 8.95 -11.83
CA ASP A 19 -9.86 10.29 -11.32
C ASP A 19 -9.19 10.64 -9.99
N LEU A 20 -8.74 9.67 -9.19
CA LEU A 20 -7.97 9.93 -7.97
C LEU A 20 -6.47 9.99 -8.26
N GLN A 21 -5.92 11.19 -8.36
CA GLN A 21 -4.48 11.38 -8.55
C GLN A 21 -3.73 11.34 -7.21
N VAL A 22 -2.68 10.52 -7.12
CA VAL A 22 -1.80 10.44 -5.95
C VAL A 22 -0.33 10.41 -6.36
N ASN A 23 0.57 10.80 -5.45
CA ASN A 23 2.00 10.57 -5.60
C ASN A 23 2.30 9.06 -5.55
N ARG A 24 3.27 8.61 -6.36
CA ARG A 24 3.57 7.18 -6.56
C ARG A 24 4.30 6.53 -5.40
N LEU A 25 4.68 7.28 -4.37
CA LEU A 25 5.22 6.75 -3.13
C LEU A 25 4.25 7.05 -1.99
N GLY A 26 3.51 6.03 -1.57
CA GLY A 26 2.56 6.09 -0.48
C GLY A 26 3.16 5.68 0.87
N TYR A 27 2.31 5.53 1.88
CA TYR A 27 2.70 5.08 3.21
C TYR A 27 1.79 3.96 3.71
N GLY A 28 2.40 2.82 4.09
CA GLY A 28 1.71 1.67 4.65
C GLY A 28 1.72 1.68 6.17
N THR A 29 0.54 1.61 6.80
CA THR A 29 0.39 1.85 8.25
C THR A 29 0.46 0.59 9.11
N MET A 30 0.70 -0.59 8.51
CA MET A 30 0.75 -1.87 9.23
C MET A 30 1.76 -1.86 10.41
N GLN A 31 2.89 -1.15 10.25
CA GLN A 31 3.94 -1.04 11.27
C GLN A 31 3.59 -0.09 12.43
N LEU A 32 2.44 0.59 12.39
CA LEU A 32 1.93 1.45 13.46
C LEU A 32 1.03 0.69 14.45
N THR A 33 1.19 -0.63 14.53
CA THR A 33 0.42 -1.52 15.41
C THR A 33 1.35 -2.31 16.32
N GLY A 34 0.79 -3.02 17.30
CA GLY A 34 1.57 -3.84 18.21
C GLY A 34 2.17 -5.11 17.56
N PRO A 35 2.99 -5.88 18.31
CA PRO A 35 3.58 -7.14 17.85
C PRO A 35 2.55 -8.09 17.24
N GLY A 36 2.92 -8.75 16.14
CA GLY A 36 2.02 -9.60 15.36
C GLY A 36 0.92 -8.83 14.62
N VAL A 37 1.13 -7.53 14.39
CA VAL A 37 0.15 -6.60 13.80
C VAL A 37 -1.14 -6.57 14.62
N TRP A 38 -1.03 -6.59 15.94
CA TRP A 38 -2.15 -6.76 16.85
C TRP A 38 -2.09 -5.78 18.01
N GLY A 39 -3.24 -5.15 18.31
CA GLY A 39 -3.35 -4.14 19.36
C GLY A 39 -2.63 -2.82 19.05
N ASP A 40 -2.55 -1.98 20.08
CA ASP A 40 -1.95 -0.66 20.02
C ASP A 40 -0.42 -0.69 19.84
N PRO A 41 0.17 0.29 19.14
CA PRO A 41 1.63 0.44 19.09
C PRO A 41 2.19 0.78 20.48
N ALA A 42 3.47 0.43 20.70
CA ALA A 42 4.16 0.77 21.94
C ALA A 42 4.31 2.28 22.17
N ASP A 43 4.48 3.06 21.09
CA ASP A 43 4.52 4.53 21.12
C ASP A 43 3.41 5.11 20.24
N ARG A 44 2.24 5.35 20.86
CA ARG A 44 1.08 5.94 20.18
C ARG A 44 1.38 7.33 19.64
N GLU A 45 2.02 8.19 20.43
CA GLU A 45 2.33 9.56 20.03
C GLU A 45 3.35 9.59 18.88
N GLY A 46 4.32 8.66 18.89
CA GLY A 46 5.22 8.43 17.77
C GLY A 46 4.48 8.06 16.49
N ALA A 47 3.51 7.14 16.57
CA ALA A 47 2.69 6.76 15.41
C ALA A 47 1.91 7.96 14.82
N LEU A 48 1.34 8.82 15.67
CA LEU A 48 0.65 10.04 15.23
C LEU A 48 1.61 11.02 14.52
N ARG A 49 2.81 11.25 15.10
CA ARG A 49 3.85 12.10 14.48
C ARG A 49 4.30 11.55 13.12
N ILE A 50 4.41 10.24 12.97
CA ILE A 50 4.81 9.61 11.70
C ILE A 50 3.74 9.83 10.63
N LEU A 51 2.45 9.68 10.97
CA LEU A 51 1.36 9.94 10.04
C LEU A 51 1.35 11.39 9.56
N GLN A 52 1.49 12.34 10.50
CA GLN A 52 1.59 13.78 10.18
C GLN A 52 2.81 14.05 9.28
N ARG A 53 3.97 13.51 9.66
CA ARG A 53 5.20 13.68 8.89
C ARG A 53 5.11 13.10 7.49
N ALA A 54 4.42 11.99 7.30
CA ALA A 54 4.25 11.40 5.96
C ALA A 54 3.54 12.38 5.02
N VAL A 55 2.45 13.00 5.48
CA VAL A 55 1.70 14.01 4.71
C VAL A 55 2.53 15.28 4.49
N GLU A 56 3.27 15.76 5.50
CA GLU A 56 4.20 16.89 5.35
C GLU A 56 5.27 16.64 4.28
N LEU A 57 5.73 15.40 4.14
CA LEU A 57 6.68 14.98 3.11
C LEU A 57 6.00 14.73 1.75
N GLY A 58 4.72 15.09 1.60
CA GLY A 58 3.99 15.01 0.34
C GLY A 58 3.39 13.63 0.04
N VAL A 59 3.27 12.72 1.02
CA VAL A 59 2.50 11.50 0.82
C VAL A 59 1.02 11.84 0.69
N THR A 60 0.42 11.46 -0.43
CA THR A 60 -1.02 11.66 -0.70
C THR A 60 -1.80 10.34 -0.74
N PHE A 61 -1.16 9.22 -0.40
CA PHE A 61 -1.79 7.89 -0.38
C PHE A 61 -1.40 7.14 0.89
N ILE A 62 -2.37 6.95 1.79
CA ILE A 62 -2.19 6.20 3.04
C ILE A 62 -2.95 4.88 2.95
N ASP A 63 -2.21 3.79 3.12
CA ASP A 63 -2.75 2.42 3.11
C ASP A 63 -2.87 1.85 4.52
N THR A 64 -4.09 1.41 4.84
CA THR A 64 -4.45 0.74 6.09
C THR A 64 -5.34 -0.47 5.84
N ALA A 65 -5.84 -1.11 6.89
CA ALA A 65 -6.86 -2.14 6.84
C ALA A 65 -7.64 -2.20 8.15
N ASP A 66 -8.90 -2.65 8.10
CA ASP A 66 -9.73 -2.96 9.27
C ASP A 66 -9.01 -3.86 10.29
N SER A 67 -8.19 -4.75 9.77
CA SER A 67 -7.48 -5.82 10.44
C SER A 67 -6.17 -5.36 11.07
N TYR A 68 -5.70 -4.12 10.85
CA TYR A 68 -4.45 -3.63 11.43
C TYR A 68 -4.64 -3.22 12.89
N GLY A 69 -4.05 -4.01 13.79
CA GLY A 69 -4.23 -3.86 15.23
C GLY A 69 -5.67 -4.04 15.69
N PRO A 70 -6.50 -4.76 14.91
CA PRO A 70 -7.88 -4.40 14.56
C PRO A 70 -8.34 -2.97 14.88
N PHE A 71 -8.67 -2.21 13.84
CA PHE A 71 -9.18 -0.84 13.91
C PHE A 71 -8.24 0.19 14.56
N VAL A 72 -7.09 -0.22 15.10
CA VAL A 72 -6.11 0.68 15.71
C VAL A 72 -5.56 1.61 14.65
N SER A 73 -5.09 1.07 13.52
CA SER A 73 -4.47 1.91 12.49
C SER A 73 -5.44 2.95 11.91
N GLU A 74 -6.68 2.56 11.60
CA GLU A 74 -7.73 3.49 11.15
C GLU A 74 -8.00 4.61 12.16
N ARG A 75 -8.08 4.28 13.45
CA ARG A 75 -8.27 5.28 14.51
C ARG A 75 -7.07 6.20 14.68
N LEU A 76 -5.85 5.70 14.49
CA LEU A 76 -4.63 6.53 14.51
C LEU A 76 -4.61 7.51 13.34
N ILE A 77 -4.98 7.06 12.13
CA ILE A 77 -5.09 7.91 10.94
C ILE A 77 -6.08 9.05 11.18
N LYS A 78 -7.28 8.73 11.69
CA LYS A 78 -8.28 9.75 12.02
C LYS A 78 -7.74 10.73 13.07
N GLN A 79 -7.16 10.24 14.16
CA GLN A 79 -6.66 11.11 15.21
C GLN A 79 -5.54 12.04 14.72
N ALA A 80 -4.65 11.55 13.85
CA ALA A 80 -3.50 12.30 13.39
C ALA A 80 -3.84 13.33 12.30
N LEU A 81 -4.79 13.00 11.40
CA LEU A 81 -4.93 13.67 10.12
C LEU A 81 -6.33 14.23 9.85
N HIS A 82 -7.33 13.99 10.72
CA HIS A 82 -8.67 14.57 10.53
C HIS A 82 -8.74 16.01 11.08
N PRO A 83 -9.38 16.96 10.37
CA PRO A 83 -10.00 16.83 9.05
C PRO A 83 -8.97 16.62 7.95
N TYR A 84 -9.26 15.71 7.02
CA TYR A 84 -8.32 15.31 5.98
C TYR A 84 -8.16 16.39 4.91
N ASN A 85 -6.95 16.51 4.37
CA ASN A 85 -6.69 17.33 3.19
C ASN A 85 -7.43 16.75 1.97
N GLU A 86 -7.87 17.62 1.06
CA GLU A 86 -8.66 17.22 -0.12
C GLU A 86 -7.91 16.28 -1.08
N ASP A 87 -6.57 16.37 -1.10
CA ASP A 87 -5.68 15.56 -1.94
C ASP A 87 -5.21 14.26 -1.27
N LEU A 88 -5.55 14.03 0.00
CA LEU A 88 -5.16 12.84 0.74
C LEU A 88 -6.14 11.69 0.47
N VAL A 89 -5.67 10.67 -0.24
CA VAL A 89 -6.41 9.43 -0.46
C VAL A 89 -6.12 8.44 0.65
N ILE A 90 -7.18 8.00 1.33
CA ILE A 90 -7.11 6.93 2.34
C ILE A 90 -7.69 5.66 1.73
N THR A 91 -6.86 4.62 1.65
CA THR A 91 -7.29 3.28 1.28
C THR A 91 -7.36 2.39 2.51
N THR A 92 -8.41 1.58 2.61
CA THR A 92 -8.51 0.53 3.63
C THR A 92 -8.95 -0.79 2.99
N LYS A 93 -9.05 -1.84 3.81
CA LYS A 93 -9.36 -3.18 3.37
C LYS A 93 -10.34 -3.85 4.31
N THR A 94 -11.07 -4.82 3.78
CA THR A 94 -11.94 -5.74 4.52
C THR A 94 -11.75 -7.17 4.00
N GLY A 95 -12.30 -8.16 4.71
CA GLY A 95 -12.26 -9.57 4.31
C GLY A 95 -11.25 -10.41 5.08
N LEU A 96 -10.68 -9.87 6.17
CA LEU A 96 -9.84 -10.61 7.10
C LEU A 96 -10.32 -10.40 8.54
N THR A 97 -10.68 -11.49 9.20
CA THR A 97 -10.75 -11.49 10.66
C THR A 97 -9.37 -11.67 11.27
N ARG A 98 -9.22 -11.14 12.47
CA ARG A 98 -8.01 -11.24 13.27
C ARG A 98 -8.39 -11.76 14.66
N PRO A 99 -8.22 -13.06 14.94
CA PRO A 99 -8.51 -13.62 16.26
C PRO A 99 -7.36 -13.43 17.27
N GLY A 100 -6.15 -13.12 16.79
CA GLY A 100 -4.98 -12.89 17.63
C GLY A 100 -3.77 -12.33 16.87
N PRO A 101 -2.63 -12.12 17.58
CA PRO A 101 -1.35 -11.77 16.96
C PRO A 101 -0.94 -12.79 15.90
N ASP A 102 -0.47 -12.31 14.75
CA ASP A 102 -0.03 -13.13 13.60
C ASP A 102 -1.10 -14.03 12.97
N GLU A 103 -2.34 -14.00 13.47
CA GLU A 103 -3.46 -14.78 12.93
C GLU A 103 -4.32 -13.94 11.98
N TRP A 104 -4.47 -14.44 10.75
CA TRP A 104 -5.22 -13.80 9.67
C TRP A 104 -6.12 -14.82 9.00
N LEU A 105 -7.44 -14.66 9.13
CA LEU A 105 -8.41 -15.61 8.57
C LEU A 105 -9.32 -14.90 7.56
N PRO A 106 -9.30 -15.32 6.27
CA PRO A 106 -10.24 -14.84 5.26
C PRO A 106 -11.68 -15.03 5.67
N VAL A 107 -12.48 -13.98 5.53
CA VAL A 107 -13.93 -13.98 5.74
C VAL A 107 -14.58 -13.13 4.67
N GLY A 108 -15.05 -13.79 3.61
CA GLY A 108 -15.62 -13.16 2.42
C GLY A 108 -17.12 -12.94 2.48
N ARG A 109 -17.77 -13.26 3.61
CA ARG A 109 -19.23 -13.21 3.72
C ARG A 109 -19.74 -11.76 3.51
N PRO A 110 -20.75 -11.53 2.65
CA PRO A 110 -21.27 -10.19 2.36
C PRO A 110 -21.59 -9.37 3.62
N GLU A 111 -22.28 -9.96 4.60
CA GLU A 111 -22.65 -9.29 5.84
C GLU A 111 -21.44 -8.84 6.68
N TYR A 112 -20.34 -9.59 6.62
CA TYR A 112 -19.09 -9.20 7.29
C TYR A 112 -18.43 -8.05 6.53
N ILE A 113 -18.32 -8.16 5.21
CA ILE A 113 -17.76 -7.10 4.34
C ILE A 113 -18.49 -5.78 4.57
N ARG A 114 -19.84 -5.79 4.53
CA ARG A 114 -20.65 -4.61 4.81
C ARG A 114 -20.39 -4.05 6.20
N GLN A 115 -20.43 -4.91 7.22
CA GLN A 115 -20.18 -4.48 8.59
C GLN A 115 -18.82 -3.78 8.73
N GLN A 116 -17.75 -4.36 8.17
CA GLN A 116 -16.42 -3.78 8.27
C GLN A 116 -16.30 -2.47 7.51
N VAL A 117 -16.91 -2.34 6.32
CA VAL A 117 -16.92 -1.08 5.57
C VAL A 117 -17.59 0.04 6.37
N GLU A 118 -18.74 -0.24 7.00
CA GLU A 118 -19.42 0.72 7.89
C GLU A 118 -18.58 1.09 9.12
N LEU A 119 -17.86 0.13 9.69
CA LEU A 119 -16.96 0.39 10.82
C LEU A 119 -15.76 1.22 10.40
N SER A 120 -15.13 0.91 9.26
CA SER A 120 -14.02 1.69 8.69
C SER A 120 -14.43 3.14 8.42
N LEU A 121 -15.62 3.39 7.84
CA LEU A 121 -16.17 4.73 7.67
C LEU A 121 -16.21 5.49 9.01
N ARG A 122 -16.69 4.86 10.08
CA ARG A 122 -16.77 5.47 11.42
C ARG A 122 -15.39 5.69 12.06
N HIS A 123 -14.52 4.68 12.01
CA HIS A 123 -13.19 4.71 12.61
C HIS A 123 -12.27 5.73 11.92
N LEU A 124 -12.41 5.89 10.61
CA LEU A 124 -11.73 6.92 9.82
C LEU A 124 -12.48 8.27 9.87
N GLY A 125 -13.76 8.30 10.22
CA GLY A 125 -14.55 9.54 10.17
C GLY A 125 -14.75 10.03 8.74
N LEU A 126 -15.05 9.10 7.84
CA LEU A 126 -15.31 9.35 6.43
C LEU A 126 -16.79 9.07 6.12
N GLU A 127 -17.38 9.85 5.22
CA GLU A 127 -18.67 9.54 4.61
C GLU A 127 -18.53 8.60 3.40
N ARG A 128 -17.34 8.61 2.77
CA ARG A 128 -16.98 7.73 1.65
C ARG A 128 -15.51 7.34 1.72
N ILE A 129 -15.22 6.06 1.50
CA ILE A 129 -13.86 5.54 1.36
C ILE A 129 -13.42 5.67 -0.10
N ASP A 130 -12.26 6.28 -0.35
CA ASP A 130 -11.74 6.51 -1.70
C ASP A 130 -11.37 5.20 -2.41
N LEU A 131 -10.71 4.29 -1.69
CA LEU A 131 -10.37 2.97 -2.20
C LEU A 131 -10.62 1.92 -1.10
N MET A 132 -11.55 1.00 -1.36
CA MET A 132 -11.79 -0.17 -0.52
C MET A 132 -11.24 -1.40 -1.23
N GLN A 133 -10.35 -2.13 -0.58
CA GLN A 133 -9.75 -3.34 -1.15
C GLN A 133 -10.32 -4.60 -0.49
N LEU A 134 -10.69 -5.61 -1.28
CA LEU A 134 -10.89 -6.95 -0.72
C LEU A 134 -9.53 -7.53 -0.36
N HIS A 135 -9.28 -7.67 0.94
CA HIS A 135 -7.96 -8.00 1.48
C HIS A 135 -7.54 -9.42 1.10
N ARG A 136 -8.45 -10.39 1.11
CA ARG A 136 -8.24 -11.73 0.56
C ARG A 136 -9.54 -12.22 -0.04
N ILE A 137 -9.48 -12.87 -1.19
CA ILE A 137 -10.60 -13.66 -1.70
C ILE A 137 -10.77 -14.87 -0.79
N ASP A 138 -11.91 -14.98 -0.11
CA ASP A 138 -12.23 -16.15 0.69
C ASP A 138 -12.64 -17.31 -0.25
N PRO A 139 -11.93 -18.44 -0.29
CA PRO A 139 -12.30 -19.56 -1.16
C PRO A 139 -13.62 -20.23 -0.77
N LYS A 140 -14.17 -19.94 0.41
CA LYS A 140 -15.43 -20.52 0.91
C LYS A 140 -16.67 -19.74 0.49
N VAL A 141 -16.51 -18.57 -0.12
CA VAL A 141 -17.62 -17.71 -0.55
C VAL A 141 -17.47 -17.41 -2.04
N PRO A 142 -18.52 -17.53 -2.87
CA PRO A 142 -18.44 -17.19 -4.29
C PRO A 142 -17.92 -15.76 -4.51
N LEU A 143 -17.04 -15.56 -5.50
CA LEU A 143 -16.42 -14.26 -5.76
C LEU A 143 -17.46 -13.17 -6.03
N GLU A 144 -18.53 -13.54 -6.73
CA GLU A 144 -19.68 -12.71 -7.07
C GLU A 144 -20.41 -12.17 -5.83
N GLU A 145 -20.46 -12.94 -4.74
CA GLU A 145 -21.09 -12.49 -3.50
C GLU A 145 -20.20 -11.48 -2.77
N GLN A 146 -18.89 -11.76 -2.65
CA GLN A 146 -17.96 -10.89 -1.93
C GLN A 146 -17.79 -9.54 -2.63
N LEU A 147 -17.55 -9.57 -3.95
CA LEU A 147 -17.38 -8.35 -4.75
C LEU A 147 -18.71 -7.69 -5.08
N GLY A 148 -19.80 -8.47 -5.18
CA GLY A 148 -21.14 -7.92 -5.33
C GLY A 148 -21.49 -7.01 -4.16
N GLU A 149 -21.14 -7.40 -2.93
CA GLU A 149 -21.34 -6.55 -1.76
C GLU A 149 -20.55 -5.24 -1.81
N LEU A 150 -19.28 -5.29 -2.20
CA LEU A 150 -18.48 -4.08 -2.39
C LEU A 150 -19.03 -3.20 -3.52
N ALA A 151 -19.59 -3.79 -4.58
CA ALA A 151 -20.24 -3.07 -5.67
C ALA A 151 -21.52 -2.37 -5.19
N LEU A 152 -22.36 -3.02 -4.38
CA LEU A 152 -23.54 -2.40 -3.77
C LEU A 152 -23.15 -1.20 -2.88
N LEU A 153 -22.14 -1.36 -2.03
CA LEU A 153 -21.63 -0.26 -1.20
C LEU A 153 -21.05 0.91 -2.02
N LYS A 154 -20.53 0.63 -3.21
CA LYS A 154 -20.12 1.66 -4.17
C LYS A 154 -21.32 2.37 -4.78
N GLU A 155 -22.38 1.65 -5.15
CA GLU A 155 -23.63 2.24 -5.65
C GLU A 155 -24.31 3.11 -4.58
N GLU A 156 -24.23 2.72 -3.31
CA GLU A 156 -24.68 3.50 -2.15
C GLU A 156 -23.82 4.74 -1.88
N GLY A 157 -22.71 4.93 -2.59
CA GLY A 157 -21.80 6.08 -2.45
C GLY A 157 -20.84 5.97 -1.27
N LYS A 158 -20.77 4.84 -0.56
CA LYS A 158 -19.88 4.59 0.58
C LYS A 158 -18.45 4.25 0.16
N ILE A 159 -18.29 3.71 -1.04
CA ILE A 159 -17.00 3.38 -1.65
C ILE A 159 -16.90 4.12 -2.99
N ARG A 160 -15.75 4.73 -3.28
CA ARG A 160 -15.50 5.34 -4.59
C ARG A 160 -14.88 4.34 -5.56
N HIS A 161 -13.81 3.66 -5.17
CA HIS A 161 -13.14 2.64 -5.97
C HIS A 161 -12.94 1.33 -5.20
N ILE A 162 -12.89 0.23 -5.96
CA ILE A 162 -12.69 -1.12 -5.44
C ILE A 162 -11.32 -1.62 -5.91
N GLY A 163 -10.56 -2.23 -5.01
CA GLY A 163 -9.32 -2.93 -5.31
C GLY A 163 -9.31 -4.35 -4.78
N LEU A 164 -8.27 -5.11 -5.12
CA LEU A 164 -8.07 -6.49 -4.67
C LEU A 164 -6.68 -6.67 -4.09
N SER A 165 -6.49 -7.65 -3.22
CA SER A 165 -5.16 -8.02 -2.71
C SER A 165 -4.91 -9.52 -2.76
N GLU A 166 -3.66 -9.89 -3.07
CA GLU A 166 -3.19 -11.27 -3.26
C GLU A 166 -4.03 -12.07 -4.27
N VAL A 167 -4.12 -11.54 -5.50
CA VAL A 167 -4.89 -12.17 -6.58
C VAL A 167 -4.02 -12.54 -7.77
N THR A 168 -4.44 -13.57 -8.51
CA THR A 168 -3.88 -13.92 -9.81
C THR A 168 -4.53 -13.10 -10.94
N VAL A 169 -3.95 -13.16 -12.15
CA VAL A 169 -4.55 -12.54 -13.35
C VAL A 169 -5.95 -13.09 -13.64
N ASP A 170 -6.17 -14.39 -13.43
CA ASP A 170 -7.48 -15.01 -13.69
C ASP A 170 -8.52 -14.55 -12.68
N GLN A 171 -8.16 -14.41 -11.40
CA GLN A 171 -9.03 -13.85 -10.38
C GLN A 171 -9.35 -12.37 -10.65
N LEU A 172 -8.35 -11.58 -11.06
CA LEU A 172 -8.55 -10.19 -11.44
C LEU A 172 -9.51 -10.05 -12.63
N ARG A 173 -9.34 -10.86 -13.68
CA ARG A 173 -10.26 -10.91 -14.83
C ARG A 173 -11.66 -11.34 -14.44
N ALA A 174 -11.80 -12.28 -13.50
CA ALA A 174 -13.10 -12.69 -13.00
C ALA A 174 -13.78 -11.55 -12.23
N ALA A 175 -13.03 -10.84 -11.39
CA ALA A 175 -13.50 -9.69 -10.64
C ALA A 175 -13.96 -8.52 -11.54
N GLU A 176 -13.23 -8.23 -12.62
CA GLU A 176 -13.57 -7.18 -13.58
C GLU A 176 -14.91 -7.43 -14.32
N LYS A 177 -15.41 -8.67 -14.33
CA LYS A 177 -16.76 -8.98 -14.86
C LYS A 177 -17.87 -8.56 -13.90
N ILE A 178 -17.55 -8.35 -12.62
CA ILE A 178 -18.50 -7.99 -11.56
C ILE A 178 -18.50 -6.47 -11.36
N THR A 179 -17.31 -5.87 -11.19
CA THR A 179 -17.18 -4.43 -10.93
C THR A 179 -15.82 -3.90 -11.41
N PRO A 180 -15.70 -2.61 -11.80
CA PRO A 180 -14.41 -2.04 -12.19
C PRO A 180 -13.39 -2.09 -11.05
N ILE A 181 -12.24 -2.70 -11.31
CA ILE A 181 -11.11 -2.81 -10.36
C ILE A 181 -10.11 -1.69 -10.62
N ALA A 182 -9.85 -0.87 -9.60
CA ALA A 182 -9.00 0.31 -9.69
C ALA A 182 -7.56 0.05 -9.23
N SER A 183 -7.34 -0.94 -8.37
CA SER A 183 -6.02 -1.31 -7.88
C SER A 183 -5.89 -2.80 -7.59
N VAL A 184 -4.65 -3.29 -7.61
CA VAL A 184 -4.26 -4.60 -7.07
C VAL A 184 -3.07 -4.44 -6.14
N GLN A 185 -3.15 -5.05 -4.96
CA GLN A 185 -2.10 -5.04 -3.95
C GLN A 185 -1.55 -6.46 -3.72
N ASN A 186 -0.39 -6.75 -4.29
CA ASN A 186 0.24 -8.08 -4.22
C ASN A 186 1.68 -7.99 -3.69
N LEU A 187 2.21 -9.12 -3.21
CA LEU A 187 3.62 -9.25 -2.86
C LEU A 187 4.46 -9.03 -4.11
N TYR A 188 5.31 -8.01 -4.06
CA TYR A 188 6.26 -7.73 -5.14
C TYR A 188 7.43 -6.89 -4.62
N ASN A 189 8.65 -7.36 -4.87
CA ASN A 189 9.88 -6.63 -4.54
C ASN A 189 11.04 -7.13 -5.41
N LEU A 190 12.25 -6.64 -5.15
CA LEU A 190 13.45 -6.98 -5.93
C LEU A 190 13.68 -8.50 -6.06
N VAL A 191 13.34 -9.32 -5.06
CA VAL A 191 13.58 -10.78 -5.06
C VAL A 191 12.31 -11.61 -5.24
N LYS A 192 11.16 -11.10 -4.80
CA LYS A 192 9.86 -11.78 -4.94
C LYS A 192 9.07 -11.12 -6.06
N ARG A 193 9.13 -11.73 -7.25
CA ARG A 193 8.47 -11.23 -8.47
C ARG A 193 7.46 -12.23 -9.05
N ASP A 194 6.86 -13.08 -8.22
CA ASP A 194 5.86 -14.05 -8.67
C ASP A 194 4.59 -13.35 -9.22
N SER A 195 4.32 -12.13 -8.75
CA SER A 195 3.25 -11.26 -9.23
C SER A 195 3.58 -10.47 -10.51
N GLU A 196 4.70 -10.72 -11.18
CA GLU A 196 5.06 -10.05 -12.45
C GLU A 196 3.92 -10.09 -13.49
N PRO A 197 3.24 -11.24 -13.73
CA PRO A 197 2.13 -11.27 -14.70
C PRO A 197 0.95 -10.38 -14.29
N VAL A 198 0.72 -10.21 -12.98
CA VAL A 198 -0.34 -9.34 -12.46
C VAL A 198 0.06 -7.87 -12.64
N LEU A 199 1.32 -7.52 -12.43
CA LEU A 199 1.84 -6.18 -12.72
C LEU A 199 1.73 -5.85 -14.21
N GLU A 200 2.14 -6.74 -15.11
CA GLU A 200 2.03 -6.53 -16.56
C GLU A 200 0.57 -6.38 -17.00
N TYR A 201 -0.34 -7.19 -16.43
CA TYR A 201 -1.77 -7.04 -16.67
C TYR A 201 -2.30 -5.69 -16.16
N ALA A 202 -1.90 -5.29 -14.95
CA ALA A 202 -2.32 -4.03 -14.35
C ALA A 202 -1.85 -2.83 -15.19
N GLU A 203 -0.58 -2.86 -15.64
CA GLU A 203 0.00 -1.83 -16.50
C GLU A 203 -0.76 -1.69 -17.82
N LYS A 204 -1.04 -2.81 -18.50
CA LYS A 204 -1.77 -2.83 -19.77
C LYS A 204 -3.20 -2.27 -19.63
N ASN A 205 -3.84 -2.43 -18.48
CA ASN A 205 -5.23 -2.05 -18.25
C ASN A 205 -5.39 -0.75 -17.43
N GLY A 206 -4.29 -0.08 -17.06
CA GLY A 206 -4.32 1.15 -16.27
C GLY A 206 -4.83 0.96 -14.85
N ILE A 207 -4.54 -0.20 -14.24
CA ILE A 207 -4.86 -0.54 -12.84
C ILE A 207 -3.63 -0.21 -11.99
N ALA A 208 -3.83 0.49 -10.86
CA ALA A 208 -2.73 0.79 -9.95
C ALA A 208 -2.20 -0.50 -9.30
N PHE A 209 -0.89 -0.73 -9.34
CA PHE A 209 -0.25 -1.87 -8.70
C PHE A 209 0.46 -1.42 -7.42
N ILE A 210 0.02 -1.93 -6.28
CA ILE A 210 0.50 -1.56 -4.95
C ILE A 210 1.36 -2.71 -4.40
N PRO A 211 2.70 -2.66 -4.48
CA PRO A 211 3.54 -3.72 -3.94
C PRO A 211 3.58 -3.64 -2.42
N TRP A 212 3.17 -4.70 -1.72
CA TRP A 212 3.44 -4.85 -0.29
C TRP A 212 4.73 -5.63 -0.04
N PHE A 213 5.31 -5.42 1.15
CA PHE A 213 6.67 -5.84 1.50
C PHE A 213 7.76 -5.39 0.49
N PRO A 214 7.79 -4.09 0.12
CA PRO A 214 8.68 -3.60 -0.93
C PRO A 214 10.17 -3.70 -0.59
N LEU A 215 10.52 -3.71 0.70
CA LEU A 215 11.90 -3.62 1.19
C LEU A 215 12.57 -4.97 1.51
N ALA A 216 11.84 -6.10 1.47
CA ALA A 216 12.33 -7.44 1.82
C ALA A 216 13.37 -7.44 2.96
N THR A 217 12.99 -6.78 4.08
CA THR A 217 13.80 -6.01 5.06
C THR A 217 15.08 -6.63 5.66
N GLY A 218 15.47 -7.86 5.32
CA GLY A 218 16.69 -8.48 5.85
C GLY A 218 17.54 -9.29 4.86
N ALA A 219 17.01 -9.68 3.70
CA ALA A 219 17.76 -10.53 2.77
C ALA A 219 18.63 -9.73 1.78
N LEU A 220 18.17 -8.54 1.40
CA LEU A 220 18.77 -7.73 0.33
C LEU A 220 19.96 -6.87 0.79
N ALA A 221 19.94 -6.42 2.05
CA ALA A 221 20.90 -5.46 2.60
C ALA A 221 22.09 -6.13 3.33
N ARG A 222 22.45 -7.38 2.98
CA ARG A 222 23.65 -8.02 3.54
C ARG A 222 24.89 -7.27 3.04
N ALA A 223 25.85 -7.04 3.93
CA ALA A 223 27.12 -6.40 3.60
C ALA A 223 27.82 -7.15 2.45
N GLY A 224 28.27 -6.41 1.44
CA GLY A 224 28.90 -6.97 0.23
C GLY A 224 27.94 -7.60 -0.78
N SER A 225 26.62 -7.39 -0.65
CA SER A 225 25.70 -7.70 -1.74
C SER A 225 25.86 -6.69 -2.89
N PRO A 226 25.47 -7.03 -4.13
CA PRO A 226 25.52 -6.05 -5.23
C PRO A 226 24.64 -4.81 -4.96
N LEU A 227 23.61 -4.95 -4.11
CA LEU A 227 22.79 -3.83 -3.66
C LEU A 227 23.56 -2.90 -2.72
N ASP A 228 24.39 -3.44 -1.82
CA ASP A 228 25.24 -2.69 -0.89
C ASP A 228 26.37 -1.95 -1.62
N GLU A 229 27.02 -2.60 -2.60
CA GLU A 229 28.03 -1.97 -3.45
C GLU A 229 27.45 -0.81 -4.28
N MET A 230 26.25 -1.02 -4.85
CA MET A 230 25.55 0.04 -5.58
C MET A 230 25.12 1.17 -4.65
N ALA A 231 24.67 0.86 -3.44
CA ALA A 231 24.29 1.83 -2.43
C ALA A 231 25.48 2.74 -2.07
N ALA A 232 26.66 2.18 -1.90
CA ALA A 232 27.89 2.94 -1.68
C ALA A 232 28.24 3.86 -2.87
N ARG A 233 28.17 3.34 -4.10
CA ARG A 233 28.46 4.13 -5.32
C ARG A 233 27.48 5.28 -5.52
N LEU A 234 26.19 5.07 -5.22
CA LEU A 234 25.13 6.06 -5.40
C LEU A 234 24.91 6.95 -4.16
N ASN A 235 25.72 6.78 -3.10
CA ASN A 235 25.55 7.44 -1.81
C ASN A 235 24.09 7.34 -1.29
N ALA A 236 23.51 6.15 -1.40
CA ALA A 236 22.14 5.83 -1.04
C ALA A 236 22.09 4.67 -0.05
N LYS A 237 20.92 4.40 0.53
CA LYS A 237 20.67 3.19 1.33
C LYS A 237 20.10 2.07 0.45
N PRO A 238 20.35 0.78 0.78
CA PRO A 238 19.75 -0.35 0.07
C PRO A 238 18.22 -0.27 -0.07
N ALA A 239 17.53 0.19 0.99
CA ALA A 239 16.08 0.38 0.98
C ALA A 239 15.62 1.43 -0.05
N GLN A 240 16.39 2.50 -0.21
CA GLN A 240 16.08 3.57 -1.16
C GLN A 240 16.25 3.07 -2.60
N LEU A 241 17.32 2.31 -2.87
CA LEU A 241 17.52 1.70 -4.18
C LEU A 241 16.42 0.68 -4.53
N ALA A 242 15.94 -0.09 -3.56
CA ALA A 242 14.82 -1.01 -3.76
C ALA A 242 13.52 -0.27 -4.13
N LEU A 243 13.21 0.83 -3.44
CA LEU A 243 12.04 1.66 -3.75
C LEU A 243 12.17 2.39 -5.09
N ALA A 244 13.35 2.95 -5.39
CA ALA A 244 13.63 3.58 -6.67
C ALA A 244 13.50 2.58 -7.84
N TRP A 245 13.95 1.34 -7.63
CA TRP A 245 13.78 0.26 -8.60
C TRP A 245 12.30 -0.06 -8.85
N LEU A 246 11.48 -0.17 -7.80
CA LEU A 246 10.04 -0.37 -7.93
C LEU A 246 9.38 0.77 -8.70
N LEU A 247 9.69 2.02 -8.36
CA LEU A 247 9.17 3.21 -9.04
C LEU A 247 9.57 3.25 -10.52
N LYS A 248 10.79 2.79 -10.87
CA LYS A 248 11.23 2.70 -12.27
C LYS A 248 10.62 1.51 -13.02
N ARG A 249 10.28 0.41 -12.33
CA ARG A 249 9.82 -0.83 -12.97
C ARG A 249 8.56 -0.64 -13.80
N SER A 250 7.57 0.11 -13.33
CA SER A 250 6.31 0.28 -14.04
C SER A 250 5.63 1.60 -13.69
N PRO A 251 5.04 2.33 -14.65
CA PRO A 251 4.33 3.58 -14.38
C PRO A 251 3.11 3.40 -13.46
N VAL A 252 2.55 2.17 -13.37
CA VAL A 252 1.43 1.89 -12.47
C VAL A 252 1.85 1.47 -11.05
N MET A 253 3.15 1.46 -10.76
CA MET A 253 3.66 1.10 -9.43
C MET A 253 3.38 2.21 -8.41
N LEU A 254 2.85 1.82 -7.24
CA LEU A 254 2.55 2.67 -6.08
C LEU A 254 3.06 2.01 -4.77
N PRO A 255 4.38 2.00 -4.47
CA PRO A 255 4.89 1.38 -3.25
C PRO A 255 4.42 2.09 -1.98
N ILE A 256 4.20 1.31 -0.92
CA ILE A 256 3.71 1.76 0.39
C ILE A 256 4.64 1.28 1.53
N PRO A 257 5.92 1.68 1.57
CA PRO A 257 6.82 1.25 2.62
C PRO A 257 6.29 1.67 4.00
N GLY A 258 6.11 0.69 4.89
CA GLY A 258 5.70 0.92 6.27
C GLY A 258 6.91 1.00 7.21
N THR A 259 6.81 1.84 8.23
CA THR A 259 7.82 1.99 9.29
C THR A 259 7.19 2.55 10.56
N SER A 260 7.84 2.30 11.70
CA SER A 260 7.49 2.81 13.03
C SER A 260 8.46 3.89 13.54
N THR A 261 9.36 4.39 12.69
CA THR A 261 10.30 5.47 13.06
C THR A 261 10.31 6.60 12.01
N LEU A 262 10.49 7.84 12.49
CA LEU A 262 10.60 9.03 11.62
C LEU A 262 11.83 8.96 10.70
N ALA A 263 12.97 8.48 11.21
CA ALA A 263 14.19 8.37 10.42
C ALA A 263 13.99 7.47 9.20
N HIS A 264 13.44 6.27 9.37
CA HIS A 264 13.14 5.38 8.24
C HIS A 264 12.05 5.95 7.33
N LEU A 265 11.10 6.73 7.84
CA LEU A 265 10.09 7.38 7.00
C LEU A 265 10.79 8.35 6.04
N GLU A 266 11.62 9.25 6.56
CA GLU A 266 12.36 10.22 5.76
C GLU A 266 13.32 9.53 4.78
N GLU A 267 14.02 8.48 5.21
CA GLU A 267 14.87 7.67 4.34
C GLU A 267 14.06 7.05 3.18
N ASN A 268 12.89 6.45 3.47
CA ASN A 268 12.02 5.85 2.47
C ASN A 268 11.50 6.90 1.48
N ILE A 269 11.04 8.06 1.95
CA ILE A 269 10.54 9.12 1.06
C ILE A 269 11.65 9.71 0.20
N ALA A 270 12.87 9.83 0.73
CA ALA A 270 14.02 10.31 -0.05
C ALA A 270 14.35 9.41 -1.25
N ALA A 271 13.91 8.14 -1.27
CA ALA A 271 14.04 7.25 -2.43
C ALA A 271 13.37 7.80 -3.69
N ALA A 272 12.34 8.64 -3.55
CA ALA A 272 11.65 9.28 -4.67
C ALA A 272 12.57 10.21 -5.49
N ASN A 273 13.67 10.70 -4.90
CA ASN A 273 14.65 11.56 -5.57
C ASN A 273 15.77 10.78 -6.28
N ILE A 274 15.80 9.44 -6.17
CA ILE A 274 16.85 8.63 -6.79
C ILE A 274 16.43 8.23 -8.21
N THR A 275 17.19 8.72 -9.19
CA THR A 275 17.07 8.29 -10.58
C THR A 275 18.07 7.20 -10.88
N LEU A 276 17.60 5.97 -11.09
CA LEU A 276 18.43 4.86 -11.54
C LEU A 276 18.70 4.98 -13.04
N SER A 277 19.94 4.79 -13.46
CA SER A 277 20.27 4.55 -14.88
C SER A 277 19.66 3.22 -15.36
N ASP A 278 19.63 2.98 -16.67
CA ASP A 278 19.16 1.69 -17.19
C ASP A 278 20.11 0.55 -16.81
N GLU A 279 21.41 0.84 -16.72
CA GLU A 279 22.41 -0.12 -16.25
C GLU A 279 22.20 -0.50 -14.77
N ASP A 280 21.99 0.50 -13.90
CA ASP A 280 21.73 0.27 -12.47
C ASP A 280 20.43 -0.53 -12.29
N PHE A 281 19.37 -0.12 -13.00
CA PHE A 281 18.09 -0.81 -12.97
C PHE A 281 18.21 -2.28 -13.38
N ASN A 282 18.91 -2.55 -14.48
CA ASN A 282 19.12 -3.91 -14.99
C ASN A 282 20.02 -4.74 -14.06
N THR A 283 21.00 -4.12 -13.42
CA THR A 283 21.85 -4.78 -12.42
C THR A 283 21.03 -5.24 -11.23
N LEU A 284 20.19 -4.36 -10.67
CA LEU A 284 19.27 -4.71 -9.60
C LEU A 284 18.22 -5.73 -10.05
N ALA A 285 17.77 -5.66 -11.30
CA ALA A 285 16.80 -6.59 -11.86
C ALA A 285 17.29 -8.05 -11.85
N ARG A 286 18.62 -8.28 -11.85
CA ARG A 286 19.25 -9.61 -11.84
C ARG A 286 19.36 -10.25 -10.45
N LEU A 287 19.03 -9.54 -9.38
CA LEU A 287 19.10 -10.05 -7.99
C LEU A 287 17.98 -11.05 -7.63
N LYS A 288 17.28 -11.62 -8.61
CA LYS A 288 16.16 -12.54 -8.43
C LYS A 288 16.61 -13.90 -7.90
#